data_AF-A0A914K5S4-F1
#
_entry.id   AF-A0A914K5S4-F1
#
_cell.length_a   1.000
_cell.length_b   1.000
_cell.length_c   1.000
_cell.angle_alpha   90.00
_cell.angle_beta   90.00
_cell.angle_gamma   90.00
#
_symmetry.space_group_name_H-M   'P 1'
#
loop_
_entity.id
_entity.type
_entity.pdbx_description
1 polymer ?
#
loop_
_entity_poly.entity_id
_entity_poly.type
_entity_poly.pdbx_seq_one_letter_code
_entity_poly.pdbx_strand_id
1 'polypeptide(L)'
;MKVRTGLYTSDKIEELAQRYEVPNPDNRWDSPLVKVDISHVEGRLPRDVELNFDHIFDLLFNGEKAKPNDCTVAKVEHNTNKLNEMQVITQQIIQAILEKQSMNFGSDRIQVPHSTIPYVCKKNRNMPQLTRAKAQFMQVLKGNEAIGTDSVGNHFVDFLNTL
;
A
#
# COMPACT_ATOMS: atom_id res chain seq x y z
N MET A 1 -4.08 -18.52 -54.87
CA MET A 1 -5.30 -18.31 -54.06
C MET A 1 -5.95 -17.02 -54.54
N LYS A 2 -7.16 -17.06 -55.14
CA LYS A 2 -7.83 -15.84 -55.64
C LYS A 2 -8.38 -15.06 -54.44
N VAL A 3 -7.87 -13.86 -54.20
CA VAL A 3 -8.40 -12.93 -53.20
C VAL A 3 -9.77 -12.47 -53.66
N ARG A 4 -10.83 -12.77 -52.91
CA ARG A 4 -12.16 -12.23 -53.15
C ARG A 4 -12.23 -10.81 -52.59
N THR A 5 -12.07 -9.81 -53.45
CA THR A 5 -12.35 -8.42 -53.11
C THR A 5 -13.84 -8.12 -53.37
N GLY A 6 -14.48 -7.33 -52.49
CA GLY A 6 -15.84 -6.80 -52.72
C GLY A 6 -17.03 -7.68 -52.26
N LEU A 7 -16.87 -8.50 -51.20
CA LEU A 7 -18.00 -9.28 -50.64
C LEU A 7 -19.07 -8.42 -49.96
N TYR A 8 -18.69 -7.24 -49.47
CA TYR A 8 -19.58 -6.26 -48.85
C TYR A 8 -19.51 -4.94 -49.62
N THR A 9 -20.64 -4.22 -49.68
CA THR A 9 -20.69 -2.87 -50.22
C THR A 9 -19.97 -1.89 -49.30
N SER A 10 -19.42 -0.81 -49.86
CA SER A 10 -18.73 0.23 -49.08
C SER A 10 -19.62 0.79 -47.96
N ASP A 11 -20.88 1.09 -48.27
CA ASP A 11 -21.86 1.62 -47.30
C ASP A 11 -22.04 0.70 -46.09
N LYS A 12 -22.03 -0.63 -46.29
CA LYS A 12 -22.14 -1.59 -45.19
C LYS A 12 -20.90 -1.61 -44.32
N ILE A 13 -19.72 -1.46 -44.92
CA ILE A 13 -18.46 -1.41 -44.16
C ILE A 13 -18.42 -0.13 -43.32
N GLU A 14 -18.84 1.00 -43.88
CA GLU A 14 -18.91 2.27 -43.18
C GLU A 14 -19.92 2.24 -42.02
N GLU A 15 -21.12 1.68 -42.24
CA GLU A 15 -22.13 1.47 -41.20
C GLU A 15 -21.60 0.60 -40.05
N LEU A 16 -20.87 -0.48 -40.36
CA LEU A 16 -20.25 -1.34 -39.35
C LEU A 16 -19.14 -0.62 -38.59
N ALA A 17 -18.31 0.16 -39.27
CA ALA A 17 -17.24 0.93 -38.64
C ALA A 17 -17.80 1.98 -37.68
N GLN A 18 -18.91 2.64 -38.02
CA GLN A 18 -19.57 3.63 -37.15
C GLN A 18 -20.14 3.02 -35.86
N ARG A 19 -20.48 1.73 -35.87
CA ARG A 19 -21.04 1.00 -34.72
C ARG A 19 -20.00 0.19 -33.94
N TYR A 20 -18.76 0.15 -34.40
CA TYR A 20 -17.72 -0.63 -33.75
C TYR A 20 -17.32 0.04 -32.43
N GLU A 21 -17.45 -0.70 -31.33
CA GLU A 21 -16.96 -0.31 -30.02
C GLU A 21 -15.62 -1.00 -29.76
N VAL A 22 -14.61 -0.21 -29.38
CA VAL A 22 -13.28 -0.74 -29.04
C VAL A 22 -13.38 -1.49 -27.70
N PRO A 23 -12.78 -2.68 -27.58
CA PRO A 23 -12.76 -3.41 -26.31
C PRO A 23 -12.24 -2.56 -25.14
N ASN A 24 -12.93 -2.61 -24.00
CA ASN A 24 -12.63 -1.81 -22.83
C ASN A 24 -11.64 -2.54 -21.88
N PRO A 25 -10.39 -2.07 -21.72
CA PRO A 25 -9.38 -2.73 -20.90
C PRO A 25 -9.70 -2.70 -19.39
N ASP A 26 -10.54 -1.78 -18.92
CA ASP A 26 -10.95 -1.72 -17.51
C ASP A 26 -11.88 -2.88 -17.14
N ASN A 27 -12.61 -3.42 -18.12
CA ASN A 27 -13.45 -4.58 -17.96
C ASN A 27 -12.61 -5.84 -18.14
N ARG A 28 -12.40 -6.60 -17.07
CA ARG A 28 -11.60 -7.84 -17.11
C ARG A 28 -12.04 -8.83 -18.21
N TRP A 29 -13.33 -8.88 -18.52
CA TRP A 29 -13.89 -9.77 -19.53
C TRP A 29 -13.81 -9.20 -20.96
N ASP A 30 -13.52 -7.92 -21.11
CA ASP A 30 -13.43 -7.18 -22.38
C ASP A 30 -12.01 -6.62 -22.63
N SER A 31 -11.04 -7.00 -21.80
CA SER A 31 -9.64 -6.62 -21.97
C SER A 31 -8.95 -7.59 -22.93
N PRO A 32 -8.59 -7.17 -24.17
CA PRO A 32 -7.95 -8.06 -25.13
C PRO A 32 -6.53 -8.42 -24.66
N LEU A 33 -6.16 -9.69 -24.83
CA LEU A 33 -4.81 -10.19 -24.48
C LEU A 33 -3.73 -9.66 -25.42
N VAL A 34 -4.07 -9.46 -26.70
CA VAL A 34 -3.16 -8.93 -27.73
C VAL A 34 -3.93 -7.93 -28.57
N LYS A 35 -3.34 -6.74 -28.78
CA LYS A 35 -3.84 -5.74 -29.72
C LYS A 35 -2.85 -5.60 -30.88
N VAL A 36 -3.33 -5.82 -32.10
CA VAL A 36 -2.54 -5.65 -33.32
C VAL A 36 -2.87 -4.30 -33.94
N ASP A 37 -1.88 -3.42 -34.03
CA ASP A 37 -2.03 -2.14 -34.72
C ASP A 37 -1.63 -2.30 -36.20
N ILE A 38 -2.57 -2.00 -37.08
CA ILE A 38 -2.40 -2.07 -38.54
C ILE A 38 -2.41 -0.69 -39.20
N SER A 39 -2.49 0.39 -38.41
CA SER A 39 -2.65 1.77 -38.90
C SER A 39 -1.41 2.33 -39.60
N HIS A 40 -0.22 1.85 -39.25
CA HIS A 40 1.05 2.34 -39.79
C HIS A 40 1.52 1.67 -41.09
N VAL A 41 0.70 0.79 -41.67
CA VAL A 41 1.10 -0.01 -42.83
C VAL A 41 0.50 0.58 -44.11
N GLU A 42 0.97 1.77 -44.50
CA GLU A 42 0.53 2.42 -45.74
C GLU A 42 0.88 1.55 -46.96
N GLY A 43 -0.11 1.32 -47.83
CA GLY A 43 0.07 0.58 -49.09
C GLY A 43 0.21 -0.93 -48.96
N ARG A 44 0.01 -1.50 -47.77
CA ARG A 44 0.07 -2.95 -47.52
C ARG A 44 -1.27 -3.47 -47.02
N LEU A 45 -1.60 -4.72 -47.34
CA LEU A 45 -2.81 -5.36 -46.85
C LEU A 45 -2.61 -5.77 -45.38
N PRO A 46 -3.67 -5.95 -44.58
CA PRO A 46 -3.55 -6.45 -43.20
C PRO A 46 -2.75 -7.76 -43.04
N ARG A 47 -2.68 -8.56 -44.12
CA ARG A 47 -1.88 -9.79 -44.22
C ARG A 47 -0.37 -9.56 -44.29
N ASP A 48 0.09 -8.34 -44.55
CA ASP A 48 1.49 -7.98 -44.70
C ASP A 48 2.06 -7.31 -43.43
N VAL A 49 1.25 -7.25 -42.36
CA VAL A 49 1.66 -6.85 -41.01
C VAL A 49 2.48 -8.00 -40.43
N GLU A 50 3.74 -7.73 -40.09
CA GLU A 50 4.57 -8.70 -39.40
C GLU A 50 4.08 -8.85 -37.96
N LEU A 51 3.66 -10.06 -37.59
CA LEU A 51 3.26 -10.41 -36.24
C LEU A 51 4.39 -11.15 -35.53
N ASN A 52 4.62 -10.80 -34.26
CA ASN A 52 5.52 -11.57 -33.41
C ASN A 52 4.78 -12.83 -32.89
N PHE A 53 4.77 -13.88 -33.70
CA PHE A 53 4.08 -15.13 -33.38
C PHE A 53 4.65 -15.82 -32.14
N ASP A 54 5.95 -15.70 -31.89
CA ASP A 54 6.59 -16.28 -30.71
C ASP A 54 6.05 -15.61 -29.43
N HIS A 55 5.95 -14.28 -29.43
CA HIS A 55 5.36 -13.55 -28.32
C HIS A 55 3.88 -13.87 -28.11
N ILE A 56 3.09 -13.98 -29.18
CA ILE A 56 1.68 -14.38 -29.11
C ILE A 56 1.55 -15.81 -28.55
N PHE A 57 2.41 -16.73 -29.00
CA PHE A 57 2.45 -18.10 -28.51
C PHE A 57 2.77 -18.14 -27.01
N ASP A 58 3.78 -17.39 -26.58
CA ASP A 58 4.13 -17.28 -25.16
C ASP A 58 2.97 -16.73 -24.33
N LEU A 59 2.29 -15.68 -24.79
CA LEU A 59 1.13 -15.12 -24.08
C LEU A 59 -0.03 -16.11 -23.96
N LEU A 60 -0.28 -16.91 -25.01
CA LEU A 60 -1.39 -17.87 -25.04
C LEU A 60 -1.13 -19.12 -24.19
N PHE A 61 0.10 -19.63 -24.20
CA PHE A 61 0.41 -20.95 -23.63
C PHE A 61 1.29 -20.89 -22.38
N ASN A 62 2.25 -19.97 -22.34
CA ASN A 62 3.17 -19.84 -21.21
C ASN A 62 2.63 -18.83 -20.17
N GLY A 63 1.68 -17.99 -20.59
CA GLY A 63 1.13 -16.89 -19.82
C GLY A 63 2.16 -15.77 -19.65
N GLU A 64 1.69 -14.53 -19.66
CA GLU A 64 2.50 -13.45 -19.10
C GLU A 64 2.75 -13.83 -17.63
N LYS A 65 4.03 -13.91 -17.20
CA LYS A 65 4.36 -14.10 -15.78
C LYS A 65 3.61 -13.03 -15.02
N ALA A 66 2.49 -13.41 -14.38
CA ALA A 66 1.62 -12.47 -13.71
C ALA A 66 2.50 -11.61 -12.82
N LYS A 67 2.55 -10.30 -13.08
CA LYS A 67 3.21 -9.38 -12.15
C LYS A 67 2.63 -9.74 -10.78
N PRO A 68 3.46 -10.13 -9.80
CA PRO A 68 2.95 -10.50 -8.50
C PRO A 68 2.05 -9.37 -8.04
N ASN A 69 0.81 -9.69 -7.70
CA ASN A 69 -0.15 -8.69 -7.22
C ASN A 69 0.54 -7.91 -6.08
N ASP A 70 0.24 -6.61 -5.93
CA ASP A 70 0.83 -5.82 -4.84
C ASP A 70 0.54 -6.42 -3.44
N CYS A 71 -0.46 -7.30 -3.34
CA CYS A 71 -0.74 -8.11 -2.15
C CYS A 71 0.27 -9.25 -1.88
N THR A 72 1.01 -9.72 -2.89
CA THR A 72 2.03 -10.80 -2.79
C THR A 72 3.46 -10.30 -3.00
N VAL A 73 3.65 -9.07 -3.44
CA VAL A 73 4.97 -8.41 -3.37
C VAL A 73 5.26 -8.15 -1.90
N ALA A 74 6.18 -8.91 -1.31
CA ALA A 74 6.74 -8.61 -0.01
C ALA A 74 7.32 -7.20 -0.07
N LYS A 75 6.61 -6.24 0.54
CA LYS A 75 7.01 -4.84 0.61
C LYS A 75 8.42 -4.80 1.17
N VAL A 76 9.36 -4.19 0.46
CA VAL A 76 10.73 -4.02 0.98
C VAL A 76 10.63 -3.15 2.23
N GLU A 77 10.81 -3.80 3.38
CA GLU A 77 10.55 -3.30 4.72
C GLU A 77 11.65 -2.33 5.20
N HIS A 78 11.74 -1.14 4.63
CA HIS A 78 12.74 -0.15 5.07
C HIS A 78 12.28 0.77 6.22
N ASN A 79 11.14 0.52 6.88
CA ASN A 79 10.66 1.34 8.00
C ASN A 79 9.86 0.59 9.09
N THR A 80 9.67 -0.73 9.00
CA THR A 80 8.91 -1.51 10.00
C THR A 80 9.63 -1.59 11.33
N ASN A 81 10.97 -1.71 11.33
CA ASN A 81 11.75 -1.83 12.57
C ASN A 81 11.60 -0.59 13.47
N LYS A 82 11.77 0.63 12.93
CA LYS A 82 11.70 1.86 13.74
C LYS A 82 10.34 2.05 14.39
N LEU A 83 9.25 1.89 13.64
CA LEU A 83 7.90 2.07 14.18
C LEU A 83 7.56 0.99 15.21
N ASN A 84 7.97 -0.25 14.96
CA ASN A 84 7.76 -1.35 15.90
C ASN A 84 8.55 -1.14 17.20
N GLU A 85 9.82 -0.73 17.10
CA GLU A 85 10.66 -0.37 18.25
C GLU A 85 10.02 0.73 19.10
N MET A 86 9.50 1.78 18.47
CA MET A 86 8.77 2.85 19.16
C MET A 86 7.51 2.35 19.88
N GLN A 87 6.77 1.42 19.27
CA GLN A 87 5.60 0.81 19.90
C GLN A 87 5.96 -0.09 21.08
N VAL A 88 7.13 -0.75 21.03
CA VAL A 88 7.68 -1.55 22.13
C VAL A 88 8.09 -0.65 23.29
N ILE A 89 8.84 0.42 23.02
CA ILE A 89 9.28 1.38 24.06
C ILE A 89 8.07 2.00 24.78
N THR A 90 7.08 2.50 24.03
CA THR A 90 5.87 3.07 24.64
C THR A 90 5.07 2.03 25.45
N GLN A 91 5.08 0.76 25.05
CA GLN A 91 4.43 -0.31 25.81
C GLN A 91 5.16 -0.59 27.14
N GLN A 92 6.50 -0.62 27.13
CA GLN A 92 7.30 -0.83 28.33
C GLN A 92 7.10 0.29 29.35
N ILE A 93 6.95 1.54 28.89
CA ILE A 93 6.60 2.68 29.75
C ILE A 93 5.23 2.47 30.41
N ILE A 94 4.21 2.06 29.66
CA ILE A 94 2.87 1.78 30.21
C ILE A 94 2.93 0.70 31.28
N GLN A 95 3.66 -0.39 31.02
CA GLN A 95 3.79 -1.49 31.96
C GLN A 95 4.47 -1.03 33.26
N ALA A 96 5.57 -0.27 33.15
CA ALA A 96 6.25 0.29 34.32
C ALA A 96 5.36 1.22 35.14
N ILE A 97 4.51 2.04 34.49
CA ILE A 97 3.54 2.91 35.18
C ILE A 97 2.53 2.06 35.96
N LEU A 98 1.96 1.03 35.35
CA LEU A 98 0.96 0.16 35.99
C LEU A 98 1.54 -0.62 37.17
N GLU A 99 2.76 -1.14 37.02
CA GLU A 99 3.48 -1.84 38.09
C GLU A 99 3.76 -0.90 39.28
N LYS A 100 4.16 0.35 39.02
CA LYS A 100 4.41 1.33 40.09
C LYS A 100 3.13 1.81 40.76
N GLN A 101 2.04 1.92 40.02
CA GLN A 101 0.71 2.23 40.57
C GLN A 101 0.16 1.09 41.45
N SER A 102 0.39 -0.17 41.10
CA SER A 102 -0.09 -1.31 41.89
C SER A 102 0.67 -1.50 43.20
N MET A 103 1.93 -1.07 43.26
CA MET A 103 2.76 -1.11 44.47
C MET A 103 2.43 0.00 45.49
N ASN A 104 1.37 0.81 45.27
CA ASN A 104 0.99 1.94 46.13
C ASN A 104 2.16 2.88 46.46
N PHE A 105 3.05 3.11 45.49
CA PHE A 105 4.11 4.11 45.65
C PHE A 105 3.44 5.49 45.66
N GLY A 106 3.31 6.11 46.83
CA GLY A 106 2.80 7.48 47.03
C GLY A 106 3.73 8.58 46.48
N SER A 107 4.55 8.25 45.49
CA SER A 107 5.40 9.22 44.80
C SER A 107 4.62 9.82 43.64
N ASP A 108 4.45 11.13 43.70
CA ASP A 108 3.83 11.94 42.63
C ASP A 108 4.64 11.87 41.32
N ARG A 109 5.88 11.35 41.37
CA ARG A 109 6.78 11.17 40.24
C ARG A 109 7.26 9.72 40.13
N ILE A 110 7.04 9.12 38.96
CA ILE A 110 7.42 7.74 38.63
C ILE A 110 8.52 7.79 37.57
N GLN A 111 9.67 7.19 37.88
CA GLN A 111 10.71 6.95 36.88
C GLN A 111 10.31 5.77 36.00
N VAL A 112 10.37 5.97 34.69
CA VAL A 112 9.95 4.99 33.68
C VAL A 112 11.11 4.70 32.73
N PRO A 113 11.20 3.47 32.18
CA PRO A 113 12.28 3.10 31.29
C PRO A 113 12.24 3.93 30.00
N HIS A 114 13.40 4.11 29.35
CA HIS A 114 13.55 4.85 28.09
C HIS A 114 13.17 6.34 28.15
N SER A 115 13.01 6.90 29.36
CA SER A 115 12.78 8.32 29.57
C SER A 115 13.74 8.86 30.63
N THR A 116 14.35 10.00 30.36
CA THR A 116 15.04 10.83 31.35
C THR A 116 14.08 11.71 32.15
N ILE A 117 12.84 11.86 31.65
CA ILE A 117 11.79 12.67 32.26
C ILE A 117 10.90 11.76 33.11
N PRO A 118 10.60 12.11 34.38
CA PRO A 118 9.68 11.33 35.20
C PRO A 118 8.22 11.55 34.75
N TYR A 119 7.44 10.48 34.81
CA TYR A 119 5.98 10.55 34.68
C TYR A 119 5.39 11.13 35.97
N VAL A 120 4.55 12.17 35.84
CA VAL A 120 3.87 12.83 36.96
C VAL A 120 2.48 12.23 37.14
N CYS A 121 2.29 11.47 38.22
CA CYS A 121 1.09 10.69 38.46
C CYS A 121 -0.01 11.53 39.14
N LYS A 122 -0.60 12.50 38.40
CA LYS A 122 -1.70 13.34 38.91
C LYS A 122 -2.95 12.54 39.31
N LYS A 123 -3.19 11.41 38.62
CA LYS A 123 -4.30 10.48 38.84
C LYS A 123 -3.92 9.08 38.36
N ASN A 124 -4.28 8.06 39.12
CA ASN A 124 -4.11 6.67 38.70
C ASN A 124 -4.90 6.39 37.41
N ARG A 125 -4.22 5.88 36.39
CA ARG A 125 -4.80 5.56 35.08
C ARG A 125 -4.84 4.06 34.88
N ASN A 126 -5.96 3.54 34.42
CA ASN A 126 -6.08 2.12 34.13
C ASN A 126 -5.49 1.76 32.75
N MET A 127 -5.27 0.47 32.51
CA MET A 127 -4.71 -0.03 31.25
C MET A 127 -5.47 0.49 30.00
N PRO A 128 -6.81 0.47 29.93
CA PRO A 128 -7.54 1.05 28.79
C PRO A 128 -7.25 2.54 28.53
N GLN A 129 -7.11 3.35 29.58
CA GLN A 129 -6.79 4.77 29.44
C GLN A 129 -5.37 4.98 28.88
N LEU A 130 -4.40 4.22 29.38
CA LEU A 130 -3.01 4.29 28.90
C LEU A 130 -2.87 3.77 27.47
N THR A 131 -3.58 2.69 27.12
CA THR A 131 -3.62 2.18 25.73
C THR A 131 -4.24 3.19 24.77
N ARG A 132 -5.29 3.90 25.19
CA ARG A 132 -5.88 4.99 24.38
C ARG A 132 -4.90 6.15 24.21
N ALA A 133 -4.20 6.56 25.27
CA ALA A 133 -3.17 7.60 25.20
C ALA A 133 -2.03 7.20 24.26
N LYS A 134 -1.58 5.94 24.29
CA LYS A 134 -0.62 5.39 23.32
C LYS A 134 -1.13 5.51 21.89
N ALA A 135 -2.37 5.10 21.61
CA ALA A 135 -2.92 5.19 20.26
C ALA A 135 -2.97 6.64 19.75
N GLN A 136 -3.36 7.60 20.61
CA GLN A 136 -3.34 9.04 20.30
C GLN A 136 -1.92 9.54 20.01
N PHE A 137 -0.96 9.18 20.86
CA PHE A 137 0.45 9.53 20.66
C PHE A 137 1.00 8.96 19.35
N MET A 138 0.72 7.70 19.03
CA MET A 138 1.16 7.08 17.78
C MET A 138 0.56 7.76 16.54
N GLN A 139 -0.64 8.34 16.64
CA GLN A 139 -1.23 9.13 15.56
C GLN A 139 -0.48 10.46 15.36
N VAL A 140 -0.08 11.13 16.44
CA VAL A 140 0.75 12.35 16.39
C VAL A 140 2.14 12.04 15.83
N LEU A 141 2.74 10.92 16.24
CA LEU A 141 4.06 10.47 15.82
C LEU A 141 4.14 10.22 14.31
N LYS A 142 3.06 9.71 13.69
CA LYS A 142 2.98 9.50 12.23
C LYS A 142 3.13 10.78 11.41
N GLY A 143 2.79 11.93 11.99
CA GLY A 143 2.94 13.24 11.34
C GLY A 143 4.28 13.92 11.58
N ASN A 144 5.18 13.33 12.38
CA ASN A 144 6.41 13.97 12.82
C ASN A 144 7.61 13.02 12.72
N GLU A 145 8.26 12.99 11.55
CA GLU A 145 9.40 12.11 11.26
C GLU A 145 10.67 12.45 12.08
N ALA A 146 10.71 13.63 12.71
CA ALA A 146 11.85 14.08 13.51
C ALA A 146 12.03 13.31 14.82
N ILE A 147 11.00 12.59 15.30
CA ILE A 147 11.11 11.80 16.52
C ILE A 147 11.86 10.50 16.18
N GLY A 148 13.02 10.32 16.82
CA GLY A 148 13.83 9.11 16.73
C GLY A 148 13.53 8.10 17.85
N THR A 149 13.96 6.85 17.68
CA THR A 149 13.78 5.78 18.68
C THR A 149 14.36 6.15 20.05
N ASP A 150 15.48 6.88 20.08
CA ASP A 150 16.13 7.31 21.33
C ASP A 150 15.33 8.37 22.10
N SER A 151 14.53 9.15 21.40
CA SER A 151 13.79 10.28 21.97
C SER A 151 12.32 9.97 22.24
N VAL A 152 11.80 8.85 21.69
CA VAL A 152 10.37 8.53 21.72
C VAL A 152 9.82 8.36 23.14
N GLY A 153 10.63 7.83 24.06
CA GLY A 153 10.22 7.64 25.45
C GLY A 153 10.00 8.97 26.17
N ASN A 154 10.92 9.93 26.02
CA ASN A 154 10.76 11.28 26.56
C ASN A 154 9.50 11.96 26.00
N HIS A 155 9.31 11.95 24.68
CA HIS A 155 8.13 12.56 24.05
C HIS A 155 6.82 11.91 24.50
N PHE A 156 6.80 10.59 24.68
CA PHE A 156 5.63 9.89 25.16
C PHE A 156 5.31 10.25 26.62
N VAL A 157 6.32 10.34 27.49
CA VAL A 157 6.13 10.76 28.88
C VAL A 157 5.66 12.22 28.97
N ASP A 158 6.22 13.12 28.17
CA ASP A 158 5.76 14.51 28.09
C ASP A 158 4.31 14.57 27.63
N PHE A 159 3.95 13.81 26.60
CA PHE A 159 2.56 13.68 26.17
C PHE A 159 1.66 13.20 27.32
N LEU A 160 2.04 12.15 28.05
CA LEU A 160 1.27 11.65 29.20
C LEU A 160 1.14 12.68 30.34
N ASN A 161 2.15 13.53 30.53
CA ASN A 161 2.16 14.59 31.56
C ASN A 161 1.26 15.78 31.18
N THR A 162 1.00 16.00 29.89
CA THR A 162 0.05 17.02 29.39
C THR A 162 -1.41 16.60 29.50
N LEU A 163 -1.68 15.29 29.60
CA LEU A 163 -3.02 14.73 29.82
C LEU A 163 -3.51 14.90 31.26
#